data_AF-A0AAP2E1J0-F1
#
_entry.id   AF-A0AAP2E1J0-F1
#
_cell.length_a   1.000
_cell.length_b   1.000
_cell.length_c   1.000
_cell.angle_alpha   90.00
_cell.angle_beta   90.00
_cell.angle_gamma   90.00
#
_symmetry.space_group_name_H-M   'P 1'
#
loop_
_entity.id
_entity.type
_entity.pdbx_description
1 polymer ?
#
loop_
_entity_poly.entity_id
_entity_poly.type
_entity_poly.pdbx_seq_one_letter_code
_entity_poly.pdbx_strand_id
1 'polypeptide(L)'
;MTTFQMDIYLDKNEQYNQEKSKRFPDGFLYFHYLLDVDHSDVGEDRIYIDQLSQVLEFLWSIDTPAVAACDFEGQLIKNGGYRNLLLLWPQ
;
A
#
# COMPACT_ATOMS: atom_id res chain seq x y z
N MET A 1 -23.20 2.06 16.34
CA MET A 1 -21.86 1.84 15.77
C MET A 1 -22.08 1.65 14.28
N THR A 2 -21.59 2.56 13.46
CA THR A 2 -21.55 2.35 12.00
C THR A 2 -20.40 1.39 11.74
N THR A 3 -20.68 0.30 11.04
CA THR A 3 -19.64 -0.66 10.63
C THR A 3 -19.14 -0.20 9.27
N PHE A 4 -17.89 0.24 9.20
CA PHE A 4 -17.20 0.52 7.95
C PHE A 4 -16.62 -0.79 7.41
N GLN A 5 -16.85 -1.06 6.12
CA GLN A 5 -16.33 -2.25 5.46
C GLN A 5 -15.25 -1.85 4.45
N MET A 6 -14.06 -2.45 4.62
CA MET A 6 -12.97 -2.40 3.67
C MET A 6 -12.82 -3.80 3.06
N ASP A 7 -12.86 -3.87 1.73
CA ASP A 7 -12.58 -5.09 0.99
C ASP A 7 -11.16 -5.02 0.43
N ILE A 8 -10.38 -6.08 0.65
CA ILE A 8 -8.99 -6.20 0.19
C ILE A 8 -8.89 -7.39 -0.74
N TYR A 9 -8.51 -7.13 -1.99
CA TYR A 9 -8.26 -8.14 -3.00
C TYR A 9 -6.76 -8.28 -3.23
N LEU A 10 -6.25 -9.50 -3.09
CA LEU A 10 -4.85 -9.83 -3.34
C LEU A 10 -4.72 -10.48 -4.71
N ASP A 11 -3.88 -9.90 -5.55
CA ASP A 11 -3.52 -10.47 -6.85
C ASP A 11 -2.00 -10.55 -7.02
N LYS A 12 -1.55 -11.41 -7.93
CA LYS A 12 -0.16 -11.42 -8.39
C LYS A 12 0.02 -10.30 -9.41
N ASN A 13 1.12 -9.56 -9.28
CA ASN A 13 1.48 -8.57 -10.26
C ASN A 13 2.00 -9.25 -11.54
N GLU A 14 1.29 -9.13 -12.65
CA GLU A 14 1.75 -9.66 -13.94
C GLU A 14 3.07 -9.04 -14.41
N GLN A 15 3.37 -7.82 -13.94
CA GLN A 15 4.63 -7.13 -14.23
C GLN A 15 5.77 -7.54 -13.29
N TYR A 16 5.55 -8.47 -12.35
CA TYR A 16 6.54 -8.86 -11.36
C TYR A 16 7.91 -9.13 -11.99
N ASN A 17 8.93 -8.51 -11.43
CA ASN A 17 10.31 -8.74 -11.82
C ASN A 17 11.24 -8.52 -10.63
N GLN A 18 11.85 -9.59 -10.14
CA GLN A 18 12.69 -9.59 -8.95
C GLN A 18 13.86 -8.58 -9.00
N GLU A 19 14.49 -8.41 -10.15
CA GLU A 19 15.63 -7.50 -10.27
C GLU A 19 15.18 -6.04 -10.37
N LYS A 20 14.07 -5.79 -11.07
CA LYS A 20 13.50 -4.44 -11.15
C LYS A 20 12.83 -4.02 -9.83
N SER A 21 12.32 -4.96 -9.03
CA SER A 21 11.66 -4.65 -7.76
C SER A 21 12.60 -4.07 -6.70
N LYS A 22 13.91 -4.29 -6.86
CA LYS A 22 14.96 -3.77 -5.98
C LYS A 22 15.36 -2.33 -6.29
N ARG A 23 14.88 -1.77 -7.41
CA ARG A 23 15.22 -0.41 -7.83
C ARG A 23 14.46 0.60 -6.98
N PHE A 24 15.18 1.51 -6.35
CA PHE A 24 14.57 2.63 -5.65
C PHE A 24 14.45 3.85 -6.58
N PRO A 25 13.35 4.62 -6.55
CA PRO A 25 12.12 4.38 -5.78
C PRO A 25 11.03 3.68 -6.58
N ASP A 26 11.19 3.46 -7.88
CA ASP A 26 10.08 3.03 -8.76
C ASP A 26 9.97 1.50 -8.92
N GLY A 27 10.78 0.74 -8.18
CA GLY A 27 10.77 -0.72 -8.18
C GLY A 27 9.46 -1.31 -7.66
N PHE A 28 8.67 -0.55 -6.89
CA PHE A 28 7.38 -1.00 -6.37
C PHE A 28 6.41 -1.46 -7.47
N LEU A 29 6.53 -0.89 -8.68
CA LEU A 29 5.77 -1.30 -9.87
C LEU A 29 5.99 -2.77 -10.25
N TYR A 30 7.06 -3.38 -9.75
CA TYR A 30 7.48 -4.75 -10.03
C TYR A 30 7.41 -5.65 -8.80
N PHE A 31 6.74 -5.25 -7.72
CA PHE A 31 6.52 -6.10 -6.54
C PHE A 31 5.67 -7.34 -6.91
N HIS A 32 5.78 -8.40 -6.12
CA HIS A 32 5.16 -9.70 -6.45
C HIS A 32 3.64 -9.64 -6.40
N TYR A 33 3.10 -8.86 -5.47
CA TYR A 33 1.68 -8.82 -5.18
C TYR A 33 1.15 -7.39 -5.33
N LEU A 34 -0.11 -7.30 -5.78
CA LEU A 34 -0.92 -6.10 -5.76
C LEU A 34 -2.04 -6.31 -4.75
N LEU A 35 -2.29 -5.28 -3.94
CA LEU A 35 -3.47 -5.19 -3.11
C LEU A 35 -4.37 -4.14 -3.72
N ASP A 36 -5.54 -4.57 -4.19
CA ASP A 36 -6.61 -3.66 -4.55
C ASP A 36 -7.52 -3.49 -3.34
N VAL A 37 -7.78 -2.26 -2.94
CA VAL A 37 -8.48 -1.95 -1.70
C VAL A 37 -9.63 -1.03 -2.02
N ASP A 38 -10.84 -1.49 -1.72
CA ASP A 38 -12.07 -0.77 -1.94
C ASP A 38 -12.82 -0.54 -0.62
N HIS A 39 -13.65 0.49 -0.61
CA HIS A 39 -14.60 0.74 0.46
C HIS A 39 -15.99 1.01 -0.12
N SER A 40 -17.02 0.49 0.53
CA SER A 40 -18.40 0.52 0.00
C SER A 40 -19.18 1.80 0.32
N ASP A 41 -18.68 2.64 1.23
CA ASP A 41 -19.46 3.74 1.82
C ASP A 41 -19.04 5.12 1.30
N VAL A 42 -19.91 5.74 0.51
CA VAL A 42 -19.73 7.08 -0.05
C VAL A 42 -19.75 8.12 1.07
N GLY A 43 -18.63 8.84 1.25
CA GLY A 43 -18.50 9.96 2.19
C GLY A 43 -17.62 9.71 3.41
N GLU A 44 -16.97 8.54 3.50
CA GLU A 44 -16.07 8.17 4.60
C GLU A 44 -14.58 8.11 4.19
N ASP A 45 -14.18 8.89 3.18
CA ASP A 45 -12.81 8.93 2.63
C ASP A 45 -11.72 9.04 3.71
N ARG A 46 -11.97 9.78 4.79
CA ARG A 46 -11.00 9.93 5.89
C ARG A 46 -10.84 8.65 6.70
N ILE A 47 -11.95 7.95 6.99
CA ILE A 47 -11.91 6.67 7.70
C ILE A 47 -11.20 5.63 6.83
N TYR A 48 -11.47 5.65 5.52
CA TYR A 48 -10.77 4.82 4.55
C TYR A 48 -9.26 5.06 4.56
N ILE A 49 -8.82 6.31 4.47
CA ILE A 49 -7.40 6.71 4.52
C ILE A 49 -6.73 6.27 5.83
N ASP A 50 -7.41 6.45 6.96
CA ASP A 50 -6.89 6.07 8.28
C ASP A 50 -6.74 4.54 8.39
N GLN A 51 -7.69 3.77 7.86
CA GLN A 51 -7.61 2.31 7.85
C GLN A 51 -6.54 1.79 6.88
N LEU A 52 -6.44 2.36 5.67
CA LEU A 52 -5.40 1.97 4.72
C LEU A 52 -4.00 2.29 5.28
N SER A 53 -3.88 3.38 6.03
CA SER A 53 -2.65 3.71 6.77
C SER A 53 -2.30 2.65 7.82
N GLN A 54 -3.29 2.10 8.54
CA GLN A 54 -3.07 1.01 9.50
C GLN A 54 -2.65 -0.29 8.81
N VAL A 55 -3.20 -0.60 7.64
CA VAL A 55 -2.78 -1.75 6.82
C VAL A 55 -1.31 -1.61 6.41
N LEU A 56 -0.90 -0.46 5.91
CA LEU A 56 0.49 -0.20 5.54
C LEU A 56 1.44 -0.30 6.74
N GLU A 57 1.06 0.30 7.87
CA GLU A 57 1.84 0.22 9.11
C GLU A 57 2.01 -1.23 9.56
N PHE A 58 0.94 -2.02 9.51
CA PHE A 58 0.98 -3.45 9.83
C PHE A 58 1.95 -4.20 8.92
N LEU A 59 1.86 -4.02 7.58
CA LEU A 59 2.77 -4.67 6.63
C LEU A 59 4.23 -4.34 6.92
N TRP A 60 4.55 -3.07 7.18
CA TRP A 60 5.92 -2.68 7.52
C TRP A 60 6.37 -3.23 8.88
N SER A 61 5.47 -3.39 9.83
CA SER A 61 5.79 -3.95 11.16
C SER A 61 6.19 -5.43 11.13
N ILE A 62 5.78 -6.16 10.08
CA ILE A 62 6.14 -7.56 9.82
C ILE A 62 7.20 -7.69 8.72
N ASP A 63 8.02 -6.65 8.56
CA ASP A 63 9.11 -6.57 7.59
C ASP A 63 8.71 -6.77 6.11
N THR A 64 7.46 -6.44 5.75
CA THR A 64 6.98 -6.55 4.36
C THR A 64 7.08 -5.21 3.63
N PRO A 65 7.90 -5.09 2.56
CA PRO A 65 7.91 -3.89 1.71
C PRO A 65 6.53 -3.66 1.08
N ALA A 66 5.99 -2.46 1.27
CA ALA A 66 4.69 -2.07 0.73
C ALA A 66 4.70 -0.60 0.35
N VAL A 67 4.06 -0.28 -0.79
CA VAL A 67 3.84 1.09 -1.27
C VAL A 67 2.39 1.17 -1.73
N ALA A 68 1.65 2.16 -1.22
CA ALA A 68 0.36 2.54 -1.79
C ALA A 68 0.59 3.48 -2.96
N ALA A 69 -0.01 3.16 -4.11
CA ALA A 69 0.03 3.98 -5.31
C ALA A 69 -1.40 4.42 -5.67
N CYS A 70 -1.82 5.59 -5.21
CA CYS A 70 -3.18 6.11 -5.31
C CYS A 70 -3.23 7.64 -5.31
N ASP A 71 -4.37 8.22 -5.71
CA ASP A 71 -4.54 9.68 -5.86
C ASP A 71 -4.42 10.48 -4.54
N PHE A 72 -4.41 9.80 -3.40
CA PHE A 72 -4.34 10.40 -2.06
C PHE A 72 -3.13 9.92 -1.24
N GLU A 73 -2.10 9.38 -1.88
CA GLU A 73 -0.83 8.96 -1.25
C GLU A 73 -0.31 9.92 -0.18
N GLY A 74 -0.34 11.23 -0.45
CA GLY A 74 0.15 12.27 0.46
C GLY A 74 -0.67 12.44 1.75
N GLN A 75 -1.84 11.81 1.84
CA GLN A 75 -2.69 11.78 3.04
C GLN A 75 -2.42 10.54 3.89
N LEU A 76 -1.78 9.51 3.34
CA LEU A 76 -1.44 8.29 4.05
C LEU A 76 -0.22 8.49 4.97
N ILE A 77 -0.12 7.65 6.00
CA ILE A 77 1.06 7.59 6.83
C ILE A 77 2.31 7.39 5.97
N LYS A 78 3.37 8.17 6.26
CA LYS A 78 4.65 8.12 5.53
C LYS A 78 4.51 8.29 4.00
N ASN A 79 3.49 9.02 3.52
CA ASN A 79 3.18 9.24 2.10
C ASN A 79 3.00 7.93 1.33
N GLY A 80 2.31 6.95 1.92
CA GLY A 80 2.09 5.64 1.30
C GLY A 80 3.36 4.78 1.19
N GLY A 81 4.49 5.22 1.75
CA GLY A 81 5.78 4.52 1.68
C GLY A 81 6.63 4.84 0.44
N TYR A 82 6.09 5.58 -0.53
CA TYR A 82 6.85 5.96 -1.73
C TYR A 82 8.03 6.85 -1.36
N ARG A 83 9.20 6.55 -1.93
CA ARG A 83 10.49 7.26 -1.68
C ARG A 83 10.92 7.32 -0.20
N ASN A 84 10.42 6.44 0.65
CA ASN A 84 10.82 6.44 2.06
C ASN A 84 12.00 5.50 2.31
N LEU A 85 13.17 6.08 2.62
CA LEU A 85 14.41 5.35 2.89
C LEU A 85 14.44 4.68 4.28
N LEU A 86 13.52 5.04 5.19
CA LEU A 86 13.41 4.43 6.52
C LEU A 86 12.49 3.21 6.52
N LEU A 87 11.83 2.93 5.40
CA LEU A 87 10.99 1.76 5.20
C LEU A 87 11.74 0.71 4.39
N LEU A 88 11.30 -0.53 4.51
CA LEU A 88 11.91 -1.66 3.83
C LEU A 88 11.62 -1.62 2.33
N TRP A 89 12.64 -1.93 1.55
CA TRP A 89 12.57 -2.15 0.12
C TRP A 89 13.21 -3.50 -0.20
N PRO A 90 12.72 -4.24 -1.20
CA PRO A 90 13.34 -5.49 -1.63
C PRO A 90 14.84 -5.28 -1.94
N GLN A 91 15.68 -6.21 -1.46
CA GLN A 91 17.14 -6.22 -1.66
C GLN A 91 17.54 -7.26 -2.69
#